data_AF-A0A8T4EZL8-F1
#
_entry.id   AF-A0A8T4EZL8-F1
#
_cell.length_a   1.000
_cell.length_b   1.000
_cell.length_c   1.000
_cell.angle_alpha   90.00
_cell.angle_beta   90.00
_cell.angle_gamma   90.00
#
_symmetry.space_group_name_H-M   'P 1'
#
loop_
_entity.id
_entity.type
_entity.pdbx_description
1 polymer ?
#
loop_
_entity_poly.entity_id
_entity_poly.type
_entity_poly.pdbx_seq_one_letter_code
_entity_poly.pdbx_strand_id
1 'polypeptide(L)'
;MPEAQMQSESSADFEIIKQAIMSSSQKIWYDEKEKYFSLDGRRFDARSLGKKQFDELVKLLHSKETYAVSTRPVMGELEEGYNLLRKYGFPIQHHPKLAKFLAEQPSDLKKIAQAAGPPPVTSSKLSVFENAFPSLEKFVLGNLKSWDEIAKGIVEMALSNRRLSKAFFGSFSKVASFLAEYPDKWVGFVRMAKAAGPKSHELVWINWNDIAYEIKQDPKRWDGIVRMAEATKERSREFFEITCFFGIGCSDLIRDYPHEWEQIVKMVEAAGPYAVELVQSALPPLKSVINHSPGRVDEIISGLTRIAKASKDNSLAVFSEKLSCCKDFFRMHPEQWEDFVKLLEKDSYCHSIIIYGLAKHDRKVQSLSEITEQYAKVKYYVNKIGKSEYTQKVIVENLLSLAQPQGIFNRLNFRKTGSTLIPLGGRLAGYMYRIVTQEAYDTWTRAEAILTEPDGTVHCEEIVKKNGKPRIIKKKDGMIAVLTKYAGQALRSYHYESKDEEKEIIRQMNWIMKQLMVNQITHGHPHTGNHTIMKEKSADGKEKIVIKLIDWDAASSSSDDIAVA
;
A
#
# COMPACT_ATOMS: atom_id res chain seq x y z
N MET A 1 -44.65 47.26 -28.39
CA MET A 1 -45.56 46.10 -28.21
C MET A 1 -46.85 46.62 -27.59
N PRO A 2 -48.03 46.10 -27.94
CA PRO A 2 -49.28 46.49 -27.29
C PRO A 2 -49.21 46.12 -25.80
N GLU A 3 -49.67 47.00 -24.91
CA GLU A 3 -49.58 46.83 -23.44
C GLU A 3 -50.12 45.46 -22.95
N ALA A 4 -51.10 44.89 -23.66
CA ALA A 4 -51.64 43.57 -23.37
C ALA A 4 -50.61 42.43 -23.49
N GLN A 5 -49.63 42.57 -24.40
CA GLN A 5 -48.60 41.57 -24.66
C GLN A 5 -47.49 41.62 -23.59
N MET A 6 -47.15 42.82 -23.09
CA MET A 6 -46.25 42.99 -21.94
C MET A 6 -46.85 42.47 -20.63
N GLN A 7 -48.16 42.66 -20.42
CA GLN A 7 -48.84 42.16 -19.22
C GLN A 7 -48.93 40.62 -19.18
N SER A 8 -49.10 39.95 -20.33
CA SER A 8 -49.11 38.48 -20.38
C SER A 8 -47.74 37.85 -20.13
N GLU A 9 -46.65 38.47 -20.61
CA GLU A 9 -45.28 37.95 -20.43
C GLU A 9 -44.79 38.14 -18.98
N SER A 10 -45.09 39.29 -18.37
CA SER A 10 -44.81 39.58 -16.96
C SER A 10 -45.47 38.57 -16.00
N SER A 11 -46.70 38.13 -16.32
CA SER A 11 -47.40 37.12 -15.52
C SER A 11 -46.80 35.72 -15.65
N ALA A 12 -46.21 35.37 -16.80
CA ALA A 12 -45.60 34.07 -17.00
C ALA A 12 -44.24 33.97 -16.29
N ASP A 13 -43.42 35.02 -16.38
CA ASP A 13 -42.12 35.09 -15.70
C ASP A 13 -42.27 35.04 -14.18
N PHE A 14 -43.29 35.71 -13.64
CA PHE A 14 -43.61 35.65 -12.21
C PHE A 14 -43.87 34.22 -11.72
N GLU A 15 -44.73 33.47 -12.42
CA GLU A 15 -45.08 32.10 -12.01
C GLU A 15 -43.90 31.13 -12.17
N ILE A 16 -43.06 31.30 -13.21
CA ILE A 16 -41.84 30.50 -13.40
C ILE A 16 -40.89 30.71 -12.21
N ILE A 17 -40.62 31.96 -11.82
CA ILE A 17 -39.71 32.26 -10.72
C ILE A 17 -40.29 31.78 -9.39
N LYS A 18 -41.59 32.00 -9.16
CA LYS A 18 -42.29 31.56 -7.94
C LYS A 18 -42.25 30.04 -7.77
N GLN A 19 -42.55 29.29 -8.83
CA GLN A 19 -42.51 27.83 -8.82
C GLN A 19 -41.10 27.30 -8.57
N ALA A 20 -40.09 27.96 -9.15
CA ALA A 20 -38.69 27.62 -8.88
C ALA A 20 -38.30 27.87 -7.42
N ILE A 21 -38.69 29.01 -6.82
CA ILE A 21 -38.39 29.31 -5.40
C ILE A 21 -39.03 28.25 -4.49
N MET A 22 -40.21 27.78 -4.86
CA MET A 22 -40.94 26.76 -4.11
C MET A 22 -40.32 25.35 -4.24
N SER A 23 -39.78 24.98 -5.40
CA SER A 23 -39.40 23.59 -5.74
C SER A 23 -38.16 23.04 -5.05
N SER A 24 -37.38 23.85 -4.31
CA SER A 24 -36.17 23.45 -3.53
C SER A 24 -35.02 22.78 -4.29
N SER A 25 -35.21 22.40 -5.55
CA SER A 25 -34.23 21.70 -6.39
C SER A 25 -33.46 22.62 -7.32
N GLN A 26 -33.89 23.87 -7.50
CA GLN A 26 -33.28 24.83 -8.42
C GLN A 26 -32.51 25.93 -7.67
N LYS A 27 -31.33 26.30 -8.19
CA LYS A 27 -30.53 27.42 -7.66
C LYS A 27 -31.04 28.73 -8.25
N ILE A 28 -31.46 29.64 -7.38
CA ILE A 28 -31.98 30.95 -7.78
C ILE A 28 -31.05 32.02 -7.26
N TRP A 29 -30.69 32.95 -8.15
CA TRP A 29 -29.89 34.11 -7.82
C TRP A 29 -30.74 35.36 -7.97
N TYR A 30 -30.73 36.24 -6.98
CA TYR A 30 -31.35 37.55 -7.07
C TYR A 30 -30.28 38.64 -6.95
N ASP A 31 -30.23 39.54 -7.93
CA ASP A 31 -29.36 40.71 -7.90
C ASP A 31 -30.20 41.94 -7.57
N GLU A 32 -30.07 42.43 -6.34
CA GLU A 32 -30.87 43.54 -5.85
C GLU A 32 -30.55 44.87 -6.54
N LYS A 33 -29.28 45.06 -6.93
CA LYS A 33 -28.79 46.29 -7.57
C LYS A 33 -29.27 46.36 -9.01
N GLU A 34 -29.15 45.26 -9.73
CA GLU A 34 -29.50 45.20 -11.16
C GLU A 34 -30.97 44.81 -11.40
N LYS A 35 -31.72 44.48 -10.34
CA LYS A 35 -33.13 44.10 -10.38
C LYS A 35 -33.40 42.97 -11.40
N TYR A 36 -32.71 41.83 -11.28
CA TYR A 36 -33.05 40.62 -12.06
C TYR A 36 -32.96 39.35 -11.22
N PHE A 37 -33.71 38.33 -11.64
CA PHE A 37 -33.60 36.96 -11.14
C PHE A 37 -32.84 36.11 -12.17
N SER A 38 -32.00 35.18 -11.72
CA SER A 38 -31.40 34.17 -12.58
C SER A 38 -31.75 32.76 -12.11
N LEU A 39 -32.31 31.99 -13.04
CA LEU A 39 -32.73 30.61 -12.86
C LEU A 39 -32.11 29.77 -13.98
N ASP A 40 -31.28 28.79 -13.63
CA ASP A 40 -30.61 27.87 -14.58
C ASP A 40 -29.92 28.59 -15.76
N GLY A 41 -29.31 29.75 -15.50
CA GLY A 41 -28.61 30.56 -16.50
C GLY A 41 -29.50 31.48 -17.35
N ARG A 42 -30.83 31.41 -17.21
CA ARG A 42 -31.76 32.39 -17.78
C ARG A 42 -31.86 33.59 -16.85
N ARG A 43 -32.06 34.78 -17.44
CA ARG A 43 -32.24 36.06 -16.73
C ARG A 43 -33.67 36.55 -16.91
N PHE A 44 -34.29 36.94 -15.80
CA PHE A 44 -35.62 37.51 -15.75
C PHE A 44 -35.50 38.93 -15.17
N ASP A 45 -35.84 39.95 -15.95
CA ASP A 45 -35.77 41.33 -15.50
C ASP A 45 -36.87 41.58 -14.45
N ALA A 46 -36.49 41.84 -13.20
CA ALA A 46 -37.45 42.07 -12.13
C ALA A 46 -38.20 43.40 -12.30
N ARG A 47 -37.75 44.29 -13.19
CA ARG A 47 -38.46 45.54 -13.54
C ARG A 47 -39.66 45.29 -14.43
N SER A 48 -39.75 44.15 -15.11
CA SER A 48 -40.94 43.76 -15.85
C SER A 48 -42.08 43.29 -14.93
N LEU A 49 -41.77 42.98 -13.67
CA LEU A 49 -42.75 42.56 -12.68
C LEU A 49 -43.43 43.77 -12.03
N GLY A 50 -44.74 43.67 -11.80
CA GLY A 50 -45.43 44.66 -10.99
C GLY A 50 -44.88 44.67 -9.55
N LYS A 51 -44.86 45.83 -8.88
CA LYS A 51 -44.35 45.99 -7.51
C LYS A 51 -44.85 44.90 -6.55
N LYS A 52 -46.14 44.56 -6.63
CA LYS A 52 -46.77 43.52 -5.79
C LYS A 52 -46.18 42.13 -6.02
N GLN A 53 -45.96 41.75 -7.29
CA GLN A 53 -45.34 40.48 -7.67
C GLN A 53 -43.88 40.42 -7.22
N PHE A 54 -43.15 41.50 -7.44
CA PHE A 54 -41.76 41.62 -7.00
C PHE A 54 -41.62 41.46 -5.47
N ASP A 55 -42.41 42.19 -4.69
CA ASP A 55 -42.38 42.11 -3.22
C ASP A 55 -42.74 40.70 -2.71
N GLU A 56 -43.63 39.99 -3.42
CA GLU A 56 -44.00 38.61 -3.12
C GLU A 56 -42.83 37.63 -3.34
N LEU A 57 -42.12 37.73 -4.47
CA LEU A 57 -40.95 36.88 -4.76
C LEU A 57 -39.82 37.12 -3.76
N VAL A 58 -39.57 38.38 -3.39
CA VAL A 58 -38.54 38.73 -2.39
C VAL A 58 -38.90 38.16 -1.01
N LYS A 59 -40.18 38.22 -0.60
CA LYS A 59 -40.64 37.59 0.64
C LYS A 59 -40.51 36.06 0.60
N LEU A 60 -40.83 35.43 -0.52
CA LEU A 60 -40.69 33.98 -0.73
C LEU A 60 -39.22 33.54 -0.70
N LEU A 61 -38.31 34.35 -1.24
CA LEU A 61 -36.87 34.08 -1.18
C LEU A 61 -36.33 34.17 0.25
N HIS A 62 -36.71 35.21 0.99
CA HIS A 62 -36.27 35.40 2.38
C HIS A 62 -36.84 34.37 3.36
N SER A 63 -37.99 33.75 3.07
CA SER A 63 -38.59 32.74 3.94
C SER A 63 -37.96 31.35 3.82
N LYS A 64 -37.05 31.15 2.86
CA LYS A 64 -36.29 29.91 2.68
C LYS A 64 -34.86 30.11 3.21
N GLU A 65 -34.53 29.48 4.34
CA GLU A 65 -33.22 29.57 5.03
C GLU A 65 -31.97 29.12 4.21
N THR A 66 -32.10 28.82 2.91
CA THR A 66 -31.07 28.13 2.09
C THR A 66 -30.61 28.89 0.83
N TYR A 67 -30.68 30.22 0.78
CA TYR A 67 -30.13 30.98 -0.37
C TYR A 67 -28.92 31.83 0.03
N ALA A 68 -27.82 31.66 -0.74
CA ALA A 68 -26.65 32.52 -0.65
C ALA A 68 -26.89 33.76 -1.52
N VAL A 69 -27.02 34.93 -0.88
CA VAL A 69 -26.96 36.23 -1.56
C VAL A 69 -25.49 36.46 -1.97
N SER A 70 -25.10 35.97 -3.14
CA SER A 70 -23.81 36.31 -3.75
C SER A 70 -24.00 37.59 -4.56
N THR A 71 -23.48 38.69 -4.04
CA THR A 71 -23.23 39.86 -4.86
C THR A 71 -22.03 39.51 -5.76
N ARG A 72 -22.21 39.57 -7.09
CA ARG A 72 -21.04 39.46 -7.99
C ARG A 72 -20.08 40.60 -7.62
N PRO A 73 -18.78 40.33 -7.45
CA PRO A 73 -17.83 41.40 -7.20
C PRO A 73 -17.87 42.39 -8.36
N VAL A 74 -17.91 43.68 -8.03
CA VAL A 74 -17.76 44.75 -9.02
C VAL A 74 -16.41 44.51 -9.71
N MET A 75 -16.30 44.70 -11.03
CA MET A 75 -15.06 44.41 -11.81
C MET A 75 -13.75 44.89 -11.15
N GLY A 76 -13.79 45.95 -10.33
CA GLY A 76 -12.63 46.40 -9.55
C GLY A 76 -12.19 45.50 -8.40
N GLU A 77 -13.10 44.77 -7.75
CA GLU A 77 -12.82 43.87 -6.61
C GLU A 77 -12.09 42.60 -7.06
N LEU A 78 -12.45 42.07 -8.23
CA LEU A 78 -11.79 40.89 -8.78
C LEU A 78 -10.33 41.19 -9.18
N GLU A 79 -10.09 42.34 -9.83
CA GLU A 79 -8.73 42.76 -10.18
C GLU A 79 -7.90 43.06 -8.93
N GLU A 80 -8.51 43.64 -7.88
CA GLU A 80 -7.87 43.80 -6.58
C GLU A 80 -7.45 42.45 -5.98
N GLY A 81 -8.32 41.44 -6.03
CA GLY A 81 -8.01 40.09 -5.57
C GLY A 81 -6.82 39.48 -6.31
N TYR A 82 -6.78 39.59 -7.64
CA TYR A 82 -5.63 39.13 -8.43
C TYR A 82 -4.34 39.89 -8.11
N ASN A 83 -4.43 41.20 -7.88
CA ASN A 83 -3.28 42.00 -7.49
C ASN A 83 -2.73 41.59 -6.12
N LEU A 84 -3.59 41.24 -5.16
CA LEU A 84 -3.16 40.67 -3.88
C LEU A 84 -2.46 39.32 -4.08
N LEU A 85 -3.04 38.41 -4.87
CA LEU A 85 -2.44 37.11 -5.15
C LEU A 85 -1.05 37.25 -5.81
N ARG A 86 -0.89 38.14 -6.80
CA ARG A 86 0.41 38.44 -7.42
C ARG A 86 1.40 39.03 -6.41
N LYS A 87 0.96 39.99 -5.60
CA LYS A 87 1.78 40.65 -4.59
C LYS A 87 2.36 39.68 -3.56
N TYR A 88 1.61 38.64 -3.21
CA TYR A 88 2.01 37.62 -2.23
C TYR A 88 2.52 36.33 -2.87
N GLY A 89 2.84 36.33 -4.17
CA GLY A 89 3.53 35.21 -4.83
C GLY A 89 2.67 34.00 -5.18
N PHE A 90 1.34 34.08 -5.10
CA PHE A 90 0.48 32.93 -5.43
C PHE A 90 0.68 32.49 -6.90
N PRO A 91 0.88 31.18 -7.18
CA PRO A 91 1.17 30.67 -8.52
C PRO A 91 -0.08 30.58 -9.42
N ILE A 92 -0.60 31.74 -9.85
CA ILE A 92 -1.86 31.87 -10.62
C ILE A 92 -1.89 30.95 -11.84
N GLN A 93 -0.78 30.86 -12.58
CA GLN A 93 -0.69 30.06 -13.81
C GLN A 93 -0.88 28.56 -13.57
N HIS A 94 -0.47 28.06 -12.40
CA HIS A 94 -0.56 26.65 -12.05
C HIS A 94 -1.91 26.28 -11.40
N HIS A 95 -2.60 27.25 -10.79
CA HIS A 95 -3.87 27.05 -10.09
C HIS A 95 -4.94 28.07 -10.50
N PRO A 96 -5.35 28.15 -11.78
CA PRO A 96 -6.18 29.25 -12.28
C PRO A 96 -7.60 29.26 -11.70
N LYS A 97 -8.17 28.09 -11.39
CA LYS A 97 -9.51 27.98 -10.78
C LYS A 97 -9.51 28.47 -9.34
N LEU A 98 -8.51 28.05 -8.57
CA LEU A 98 -8.31 28.52 -7.20
C LEU A 98 -7.98 30.02 -7.17
N ALA A 99 -7.11 30.49 -8.07
CA ALA A 99 -6.77 31.91 -8.17
C ALA A 99 -8.02 32.76 -8.40
N LYS A 100 -8.89 32.35 -9.31
CA LYS A 100 -10.15 33.04 -9.57
C LYS A 100 -11.05 33.06 -8.32
N PHE A 101 -11.24 31.90 -7.69
CA PHE A 101 -12.05 31.81 -6.47
C PHE A 101 -11.52 32.71 -5.35
N LEU A 102 -10.21 32.68 -5.09
CA LEU A 102 -9.58 33.52 -4.09
C LEU A 102 -9.67 35.01 -4.45
N ALA A 103 -9.52 35.36 -5.73
CA ALA A 103 -9.63 36.74 -6.20
C ALA A 103 -11.05 37.31 -6.08
N GLU A 104 -12.09 36.45 -6.04
CA GLU A 104 -13.46 36.83 -5.74
C GLU A 104 -13.66 37.19 -4.24
N GLN A 105 -12.66 36.97 -3.38
CA GLN A 105 -12.70 37.21 -1.92
C GLN A 105 -11.61 38.21 -1.46
N PRO A 106 -11.50 39.42 -2.05
CA PRO A 106 -10.37 40.32 -1.79
C PRO A 106 -10.30 40.82 -0.34
N SER A 107 -11.44 40.94 0.35
CA SER A 107 -11.52 41.34 1.76
C SER A 107 -10.84 40.32 2.69
N ASP A 108 -11.06 39.03 2.46
CA ASP A 108 -10.44 37.97 3.25
C ASP A 108 -8.96 37.80 2.91
N LEU A 109 -8.58 37.95 1.63
CA LEU A 109 -7.18 37.97 1.23
C LEU A 109 -6.42 39.11 1.93
N LYS A 110 -7.03 40.29 2.10
CA LYS A 110 -6.44 41.39 2.88
C LYS A 110 -6.24 41.01 4.35
N LYS A 111 -7.24 40.41 5.00
CA LYS A 111 -7.12 39.97 6.41
C LYS A 111 -6.01 38.94 6.58
N ILE A 112 -5.95 37.95 5.69
CA ILE A 112 -4.93 36.90 5.70
C ILE A 112 -3.53 37.50 5.46
N ALA A 113 -3.42 38.40 4.50
CA ALA A 113 -2.19 39.14 4.22
C ALA A 113 -1.73 40.01 5.40
N GLN A 114 -2.64 40.72 6.05
CA GLN A 114 -2.35 41.53 7.25
C GLN A 114 -1.87 40.64 8.40
N ALA A 115 -2.52 39.49 8.60
CA ALA A 115 -2.12 38.51 9.61
C ALA A 115 -0.74 37.90 9.32
N ALA A 116 -0.41 37.63 8.06
CA ALA A 116 0.91 37.15 7.64
C ALA A 116 2.02 38.22 7.82
N GLY A 117 1.66 39.51 7.77
CA GLY A 117 2.53 40.68 7.97
C GLY A 117 3.07 41.29 6.67
N PRO A 118 3.60 42.54 6.72
CA PRO A 118 3.92 43.32 5.52
C PRO A 118 5.19 42.85 4.79
N PRO A 119 5.29 43.03 3.46
CA PRO A 119 6.54 42.88 2.71
C PRO A 119 7.64 43.87 3.14
N PRO A 120 8.95 43.55 3.04
CA PRO A 120 9.52 42.36 2.42
C PRO A 120 9.46 41.18 3.39
N VAL A 121 8.61 40.22 3.02
CA VAL A 121 8.33 39.06 3.83
C VAL A 121 9.51 38.11 3.61
N THR A 122 10.33 37.86 4.61
CA THR A 122 11.31 36.76 4.57
C THR A 122 10.60 35.50 4.06
N SER A 123 11.26 34.70 3.21
CA SER A 123 10.72 33.56 2.43
C SER A 123 9.75 32.60 3.15
N SER A 124 9.70 32.59 4.48
CA SER A 124 8.78 31.78 5.28
C SER A 124 7.32 32.30 5.35
N LYS A 125 7.04 33.60 5.28
CA LYS A 125 5.63 34.11 5.40
C LYS A 125 4.90 34.29 4.06
N LEU A 126 5.60 34.08 2.94
CA LEU A 126 4.98 33.87 1.61
C LEU A 126 4.33 32.46 1.48
N SER A 127 4.64 31.54 2.41
CA SER A 127 4.20 30.14 2.36
C SER A 127 2.68 29.93 2.35
N VAL A 128 1.88 30.84 2.92
CA VAL A 128 0.41 30.74 2.88
C VAL A 128 -0.10 30.84 1.44
N PHE A 129 0.41 31.81 0.69
CA PHE A 129 -0.01 32.08 -0.68
C PHE A 129 0.72 31.18 -1.68
N GLU A 130 2.01 30.92 -1.48
CA GLU A 130 2.81 30.11 -2.39
C GLU A 130 2.57 28.60 -2.25
N ASN A 131 2.36 28.09 -1.02
CA ASN A 131 2.35 26.65 -0.74
C ASN A 131 1.00 26.16 -0.22
N ALA A 132 0.40 26.89 0.72
CA ALA A 132 -0.74 26.36 1.45
C ALA A 132 -2.07 26.44 0.69
N PHE A 133 -2.40 27.59 0.10
CA PHE A 133 -3.59 27.67 -0.74
C PHE A 133 -3.54 26.65 -1.88
N PRO A 134 -2.43 26.52 -2.64
CA PRO A 134 -2.29 25.44 -3.63
C PRO A 134 -2.50 24.04 -3.05
N SER A 135 -1.94 23.75 -1.87
CA SER A 135 -2.10 22.45 -1.20
C SER A 135 -3.54 22.18 -0.72
N LEU A 136 -4.32 23.24 -0.49
CA LEU A 136 -5.72 23.16 -0.07
C LEU A 136 -6.71 23.31 -1.23
N GLU A 137 -6.26 23.36 -2.49
CA GLU A 137 -7.12 23.64 -3.65
C GLU A 137 -8.38 22.76 -3.71
N LYS A 138 -8.21 21.44 -3.55
CA LYS A 138 -9.33 20.50 -3.59
C LYS A 138 -10.33 20.72 -2.45
N PHE A 139 -9.86 21.19 -1.30
CA PHE A 139 -10.69 21.46 -0.15
C PHE A 139 -11.47 22.77 -0.33
N VAL A 140 -10.79 23.82 -0.75
CA VAL A 140 -11.36 25.15 -1.00
C VAL A 140 -12.40 25.10 -2.12
N LEU A 141 -12.07 24.43 -3.23
CA LEU A 141 -12.99 24.32 -4.39
C LEU A 141 -14.07 23.25 -4.21
N GLY A 142 -13.87 22.29 -3.31
CA GLY A 142 -14.76 21.14 -3.11
C GLY A 142 -15.86 21.30 -2.05
N ASN A 143 -15.74 22.28 -1.14
CA ASN A 143 -16.68 22.51 -0.04
C ASN A 143 -17.12 23.99 0.05
N LEU A 144 -18.08 24.38 -0.78
CA LEU A 144 -18.61 25.75 -0.85
C LEU A 144 -19.46 26.22 0.37
N LYS A 145 -19.44 25.50 1.51
CA LYS A 145 -20.23 25.87 2.70
C LYS A 145 -19.43 26.52 3.84
N SER A 146 -18.10 26.60 3.77
CA SER A 146 -17.29 27.00 4.92
C SER A 146 -16.12 27.94 4.59
N TRP A 147 -16.13 28.68 3.48
CA TRP A 147 -15.02 29.61 3.17
C TRP A 147 -14.74 30.58 4.32
N ASP A 148 -15.78 31.13 4.95
CA ASP A 148 -15.62 32.04 6.08
C ASP A 148 -14.91 31.37 7.26
N GLU A 149 -15.23 30.11 7.58
CA GLU A 149 -14.56 29.34 8.64
C GLU A 149 -13.10 29.02 8.27
N ILE A 150 -12.85 28.73 6.99
CA ILE A 150 -11.52 28.47 6.46
C ILE A 150 -10.68 29.74 6.54
N ALA A 151 -11.18 30.85 5.99
CA ALA A 151 -10.51 32.14 6.00
C ALA A 151 -10.25 32.62 7.44
N LYS A 152 -11.24 32.49 8.33
CA LYS A 152 -11.08 32.80 9.76
C LYS A 152 -9.99 31.95 10.41
N GLY A 153 -10.01 30.62 10.19
CA GLY A 153 -8.95 29.74 10.66
C GLY A 153 -7.58 30.20 10.15
N ILE A 154 -7.45 30.45 8.85
CA ILE A 154 -6.18 30.86 8.23
C ILE A 154 -5.65 32.16 8.85
N VAL A 155 -6.53 33.13 9.13
CA VAL A 155 -6.18 34.39 9.81
C VAL A 155 -5.69 34.13 11.24
N GLU A 156 -6.45 33.39 12.05
CA GLU A 156 -6.08 33.08 13.44
C GLU A 156 -4.72 32.36 13.52
N MET A 157 -4.45 31.48 12.55
CA MET A 157 -3.20 30.73 12.47
C MET A 157 -2.03 31.57 11.96
N ALA A 158 -2.26 32.46 11.00
CA ALA A 158 -1.25 33.42 10.58
C ALA A 158 -0.85 34.37 11.73
N LEU A 159 -1.81 34.76 12.58
CA LEU A 159 -1.57 35.58 13.76
C LEU A 159 -0.79 34.84 14.87
N SER A 160 -1.02 33.53 15.04
CA SER A 160 -0.31 32.72 16.05
C SER A 160 1.13 32.37 15.62
N ASN A 161 1.45 32.46 14.33
CA ASN A 161 2.74 32.04 13.78
C ASN A 161 3.80 33.17 13.71
N ARG A 162 4.23 33.71 14.88
CA ARG A 162 5.23 34.80 14.95
C ARG A 162 6.68 34.43 14.58
N ARG A 163 7.02 33.16 14.33
CA ARG A 163 8.39 32.72 13.98
C ARG A 163 8.42 31.76 12.79
N LEU A 164 9.33 32.09 11.87
CA LEU A 164 9.81 31.43 10.65
C LEU A 164 9.57 29.90 10.61
N SER A 165 8.57 29.45 9.85
CA SER A 165 8.44 28.05 9.44
C SER A 165 8.05 27.99 7.96
N LYS A 166 8.61 27.02 7.22
CA LYS A 166 8.23 26.72 5.83
C LYS A 166 6.89 25.96 5.74
N ALA A 167 6.39 25.42 6.85
CA ALA A 167 5.10 24.76 6.95
C ALA A 167 3.98 25.76 7.31
N PHE A 168 2.83 25.60 6.68
CA PHE A 168 1.65 26.48 6.76
C PHE A 168 1.21 26.78 8.20
N PHE A 169 1.18 25.77 9.06
CA PHE A 169 0.76 25.86 10.45
C PHE A 169 1.93 26.02 11.45
N GLY A 170 3.18 26.13 10.99
CA GLY A 170 4.33 26.19 11.89
C GLY A 170 4.70 24.82 12.48
N SER A 171 5.07 24.79 13.76
CA SER A 171 5.34 23.57 14.52
C SER A 171 4.05 22.95 15.07
N PHE A 172 4.05 21.63 15.28
CA PHE A 172 2.92 20.89 15.85
C PHE A 172 2.46 21.45 17.19
N SER A 173 3.37 21.90 18.06
CA SER A 173 3.07 22.58 19.32
C SER A 173 2.05 23.73 19.18
N LYS A 174 2.09 24.51 18.08
CA LYS A 174 1.13 25.59 17.84
C LYS A 174 -0.24 25.07 17.43
N VAL A 175 -0.26 24.04 16.59
CA VAL A 175 -1.48 23.36 16.16
C VAL A 175 -2.14 22.67 17.34
N ALA A 176 -1.36 21.99 18.18
CA ALA A 176 -1.83 21.32 19.37
C ALA A 176 -2.37 22.30 20.42
N SER A 177 -1.72 23.45 20.61
CA SER A 177 -2.25 24.54 21.47
C SER A 177 -3.60 25.07 20.95
N PHE A 178 -3.72 25.31 19.64
CA PHE A 178 -5.01 25.71 19.03
C PHE A 178 -6.09 24.62 19.18
N LEU A 179 -5.72 23.36 18.97
CA LEU A 179 -6.64 22.22 19.09
C LEU A 179 -6.99 21.89 20.54
N ALA A 180 -6.19 22.33 21.51
CA ALA A 180 -6.51 22.28 22.93
C ALA A 180 -7.66 23.24 23.27
N GLU A 181 -7.62 24.43 22.68
CA GLU A 181 -8.65 25.45 22.85
C GLU A 181 -9.91 25.12 22.04
N TYR A 182 -9.76 24.44 20.89
CA TYR A 182 -10.86 24.06 19.99
C TYR A 182 -10.79 22.57 19.57
N PRO A 183 -11.14 21.62 20.47
CA PRO A 183 -11.01 20.18 20.21
C PRO A 183 -11.88 19.67 19.05
N ASP A 184 -13.00 20.32 18.75
CA ASP A 184 -13.87 19.99 17.62
C ASP A 184 -13.19 20.23 16.25
N LYS A 185 -12.14 21.06 16.21
CA LYS A 185 -11.42 21.40 14.98
C LYS A 185 -10.42 20.33 14.53
N TRP A 186 -10.19 19.29 15.33
CA TRP A 186 -9.42 18.10 14.91
C TRP A 186 -9.94 17.52 13.60
N VAL A 187 -11.27 17.47 13.43
CA VAL A 187 -11.91 16.98 12.21
C VAL A 187 -11.54 17.84 11.00
N GLY A 188 -11.44 19.16 11.18
CA GLY A 188 -10.98 20.09 10.15
C GLY A 188 -9.53 19.83 9.75
N PHE A 189 -8.64 19.66 10.73
CA PHE A 189 -7.22 19.36 10.49
C PHE A 189 -7.02 18.02 9.79
N VAL A 190 -7.73 16.97 10.21
CA VAL A 190 -7.71 15.66 9.55
C VAL A 190 -8.19 15.76 8.10
N ARG A 191 -9.25 16.55 7.83
CA ARG A 191 -9.73 16.80 6.46
C ARG A 191 -8.71 17.57 5.63
N MET A 192 -8.02 18.56 6.21
CA MET A 192 -6.97 19.32 5.53
C MET A 192 -5.75 18.44 5.22
N ALA A 193 -5.29 17.64 6.17
CA ALA A 193 -4.21 16.66 5.96
C ALA A 193 -4.55 15.69 4.83
N LYS A 194 -5.78 15.16 4.84
CA LYS A 194 -6.29 14.27 3.79
C LYS A 194 -6.37 14.96 2.42
N ALA A 195 -6.75 16.24 2.38
CA ALA A 195 -6.89 17.01 1.14
C ALA A 195 -5.53 17.42 0.54
N ALA A 196 -4.56 17.78 1.39
CA ALA A 196 -3.20 18.12 0.97
C ALA A 196 -2.42 16.92 0.42
N GLY A 197 -2.79 15.70 0.85
CA GLY A 197 -2.23 14.46 0.33
C GLY A 197 -0.69 14.47 0.40
N PRO A 198 0.03 14.37 -0.73
CA PRO A 198 1.50 14.47 -0.79
C PRO A 198 2.16 15.65 -0.07
N LYS A 199 1.44 16.76 0.10
CA LYS A 199 1.95 18.00 0.69
C LYS A 199 1.52 18.19 2.15
N SER A 200 1.02 17.14 2.81
CA SER A 200 0.59 17.22 4.21
C SER A 200 1.70 17.65 5.18
N HIS A 201 2.96 17.38 4.87
CA HIS A 201 4.12 17.87 5.63
C HIS A 201 4.32 19.39 5.49
N GLU A 202 3.85 19.98 4.39
CA GLU A 202 3.82 21.43 4.20
C GLU A 202 2.70 22.08 5.03
N LEU A 203 1.75 21.28 5.54
CA LEU A 203 0.74 21.77 6.46
C LEU A 203 1.33 21.97 7.86
N VAL A 204 1.71 20.91 8.55
CA VAL A 204 2.22 20.98 9.93
C VAL A 204 3.60 20.36 9.99
N TRP A 205 4.56 21.07 10.57
CA TRP A 205 5.83 20.45 10.92
C TRP A 205 5.68 19.72 12.25
N ILE A 206 5.61 18.39 12.22
CA ILE A 206 5.55 17.57 13.43
C ILE A 206 6.94 17.07 13.79
N ASN A 207 7.32 17.34 15.04
CA ASN A 207 8.55 16.84 15.62
C ASN A 207 8.18 15.91 16.80
N TRP A 208 8.95 14.85 17.04
CA TRP A 208 8.66 13.88 18.12
C TRP A 208 8.61 14.49 19.53
N ASN A 209 9.40 15.53 19.78
CA ASN A 209 9.39 16.24 21.07
C ASN A 209 8.09 17.01 21.30
N ASP A 210 7.50 17.57 20.25
CA ASP A 210 6.21 18.25 20.30
C ASP A 210 5.12 17.21 20.54
N ILE A 211 5.14 16.04 19.89
CA ILE A 211 4.21 14.95 20.21
C ILE A 211 4.35 14.56 21.70
N ALA A 212 5.57 14.30 22.16
CA ALA A 212 5.83 13.91 23.54
C ALA A 212 5.37 14.99 24.55
N TYR A 213 5.66 16.26 24.25
CA TYR A 213 5.24 17.39 25.07
C TYR A 213 3.71 17.49 25.12
N GLU A 214 3.04 17.44 23.96
CA GLU A 214 1.59 17.63 23.89
C GLU A 214 0.80 16.47 24.50
N ILE A 215 1.29 15.22 24.36
CA ILE A 215 0.73 14.04 25.04
C ILE A 215 0.92 14.14 26.55
N LYS A 216 2.07 14.65 27.01
CA LYS A 216 2.32 14.90 28.43
C LYS A 216 1.31 15.88 29.03
N GLN A 217 0.89 16.89 28.26
CA GLN A 217 -0.11 17.86 28.69
C GLN A 217 -1.53 17.26 28.68
N ASP A 218 -1.87 16.46 27.67
CA ASP A 218 -3.17 15.79 27.58
C ASP A 218 -3.09 14.49 26.76
N PRO A 219 -3.16 13.32 27.42
CA PRO A 219 -3.12 12.01 26.74
C PRO A 219 -4.27 11.80 25.74
N LYS A 220 -5.40 12.52 25.88
CA LYS A 220 -6.53 12.39 24.92
C LYS A 220 -6.17 12.86 23.51
N ARG A 221 -5.08 13.62 23.37
CA ARG A 221 -4.58 14.11 22.06
C ARG A 221 -4.04 12.99 21.18
N TRP A 222 -3.80 11.79 21.71
CA TRP A 222 -3.42 10.62 20.92
C TRP A 222 -4.41 10.32 19.78
N ASP A 223 -5.72 10.39 20.04
CA ASP A 223 -6.73 10.11 19.01
C ASP A 223 -6.57 11.04 17.79
N GLY A 224 -6.36 12.33 18.04
CA GLY A 224 -6.11 13.31 16.99
C GLY A 224 -4.85 13.01 16.18
N ILE A 225 -3.75 12.67 16.87
CA ILE A 225 -2.46 12.36 16.24
C ILE A 225 -2.54 11.09 15.39
N VAL A 226 -3.14 10.02 15.91
CA VAL A 226 -3.35 8.76 15.18
C VAL A 226 -4.21 9.00 13.94
N ARG A 227 -5.33 9.73 14.08
CA ARG A 227 -6.22 10.03 12.94
C ARG A 227 -5.55 10.90 11.87
N MET A 228 -4.64 11.78 12.25
CA MET A 228 -3.81 12.51 11.28
C MET A 228 -2.85 11.56 10.54
N ALA A 229 -2.16 10.68 11.26
CA ALA A 229 -1.28 9.69 10.66
C ALA A 229 -2.06 8.80 9.65
N GLU A 230 -3.23 8.29 10.04
CA GLU A 230 -4.12 7.48 9.20
C GLU A 230 -4.59 8.25 7.95
N ALA A 231 -4.88 9.54 8.09
CA ALA A 231 -5.30 10.37 6.98
C ALA A 231 -4.19 10.60 5.94
N THR A 232 -2.92 10.56 6.37
CA THR A 232 -1.74 10.74 5.49
C THR A 232 -1.28 9.44 4.80
N LYS A 233 -1.74 8.27 5.25
CA LYS A 233 -1.47 6.94 4.66
C LYS A 233 0.03 6.69 4.38
N GLU A 234 0.36 6.24 3.16
CA GLU A 234 1.71 5.95 2.68
C GLU A 234 2.65 7.18 2.69
N ARG A 235 2.18 8.38 3.03
CA ARG A 235 3.02 9.59 3.11
C ARG A 235 3.07 10.21 4.51
N SER A 236 2.66 9.42 5.49
CA SER A 236 2.98 9.61 6.91
C SER A 236 4.48 9.77 7.15
N ARG A 237 5.34 9.14 6.34
CA ARG A 237 6.78 9.33 6.41
C ARG A 237 7.11 10.81 6.38
N GLU A 238 6.75 11.55 5.33
CA GLU A 238 7.08 12.98 5.17
C GLU A 238 6.49 13.82 6.31
N PHE A 239 5.36 13.39 6.88
CA PHE A 239 4.73 14.01 8.05
C PHE A 239 5.57 13.86 9.33
N PHE A 240 6.36 12.78 9.45
CA PHE A 240 7.26 12.49 10.57
C PHE A 240 8.77 12.66 10.24
N GLU A 241 9.14 12.83 8.96
CA GLU A 241 10.49 12.64 8.40
C GLU A 241 11.51 13.66 8.91
N ILE A 242 11.06 14.87 9.22
CA ILE A 242 11.99 15.96 9.58
C ILE A 242 12.67 15.70 10.93
N THR A 243 12.15 14.78 11.76
CA THR A 243 12.81 14.42 13.04
C THR A 243 13.60 13.12 13.03
N CYS A 244 13.31 12.18 12.12
CA CYS A 244 14.10 10.95 11.98
C CYS A 244 15.56 11.24 11.59
N PHE A 245 15.83 12.36 10.89
CA PHE A 245 17.17 12.80 10.52
C PHE A 245 18.10 13.15 11.69
N PHE A 246 17.57 13.49 12.88
CA PHE A 246 18.36 13.92 14.03
C PHE A 246 18.48 12.87 15.14
N GLY A 247 18.08 11.62 14.89
CA GLY A 247 18.19 10.53 15.86
C GLY A 247 17.21 10.60 17.04
N ILE A 248 16.38 11.64 17.10
CA ILE A 248 15.27 11.79 18.04
C ILE A 248 14.04 11.20 17.35
N GLY A 249 13.91 9.87 17.36
CA GLY A 249 12.75 9.15 16.81
C GLY A 249 11.67 8.88 17.87
N CYS A 250 10.81 7.87 17.65
CA CYS A 250 9.92 7.32 18.68
C CYS A 250 10.67 6.79 19.93
N SER A 251 12.00 6.82 19.95
CA SER A 251 12.86 6.39 21.05
C SER A 251 12.51 7.03 22.38
N ASP A 252 12.33 8.35 22.37
CA ASP A 252 12.04 9.11 23.59
C ASP A 252 10.61 8.87 24.05
N LEU A 253 9.65 8.77 23.11
CA LEU A 253 8.28 8.39 23.42
C LEU A 253 8.18 7.01 24.08
N ILE A 254 8.88 6.01 23.54
CA ILE A 254 8.86 4.65 24.12
C ILE A 254 9.56 4.63 25.48
N ARG A 255 10.68 5.34 25.62
CA ARG A 255 11.43 5.40 26.88
C ARG A 255 10.63 6.10 27.98
N ASP A 256 10.05 7.25 27.65
CA ASP A 256 9.47 8.15 28.64
C ASP A 256 7.97 7.87 28.86
N TYR A 257 7.29 7.26 27.89
CA TYR A 257 5.88 6.87 27.95
C TYR A 257 5.66 5.41 27.52
N PRO A 258 6.30 4.44 28.19
CA PRO A 258 6.17 3.05 27.81
C PRO A 258 4.70 2.59 27.89
N HIS A 259 3.89 3.13 28.79
CA HIS A 259 2.46 2.78 28.96
C HIS A 259 1.57 3.19 27.76
N GLU A 260 2.06 4.06 26.88
CA GLU A 260 1.35 4.51 25.66
C GLU A 260 1.69 3.65 24.42
N TRP A 261 2.33 2.49 24.63
CA TRP A 261 2.82 1.61 23.56
C TRP A 261 1.77 1.28 22.50
N GLU A 262 0.54 0.95 22.89
CA GLU A 262 -0.54 0.65 21.94
C GLU A 262 -0.87 1.85 21.03
N GLN A 263 -0.81 3.08 21.54
CA GLN A 263 -1.05 4.29 20.74
C GLN A 263 0.11 4.56 19.78
N ILE A 264 1.34 4.35 20.26
CA ILE A 264 2.56 4.42 19.43
C ILE A 264 2.46 3.40 18.28
N VAL A 265 2.06 2.16 18.57
CA VAL A 265 1.85 1.09 17.59
C VAL A 265 0.81 1.49 16.55
N LYS A 266 -0.37 1.98 16.96
CA LYS A 266 -1.41 2.43 16.02
C LYS A 266 -0.94 3.56 15.10
N MET A 267 -0.25 4.55 15.65
CA MET A 267 0.30 5.65 14.86
C MET A 267 1.35 5.16 13.87
N VAL A 268 2.24 4.25 14.28
CA VAL A 268 3.24 3.65 13.40
C VAL A 268 2.59 2.78 12.32
N GLU A 269 1.57 1.98 12.65
CA GLU A 269 0.81 1.18 11.69
C GLU A 269 0.12 2.01 10.63
N ALA A 270 -0.44 3.14 11.05
CA ALA A 270 -1.04 4.12 10.15
C ALA A 270 -0.04 4.62 9.11
N ALA A 271 1.27 4.50 9.38
CA ALA A 271 2.31 4.85 8.44
C ALA A 271 2.54 3.82 7.31
N GLY A 272 1.94 2.63 7.41
CA GLY A 272 1.97 1.62 6.37
C GLY A 272 3.40 1.17 6.02
N PRO A 273 3.81 1.17 4.73
CA PRO A 273 5.13 0.68 4.30
C PRO A 273 6.34 1.35 4.98
N TYR A 274 6.15 2.54 5.57
CA TYR A 274 7.19 3.33 6.22
C TYR A 274 7.23 3.16 7.75
N ALA A 275 6.35 2.32 8.31
CA ALA A 275 6.31 2.00 9.72
C ALA A 275 7.69 1.59 10.29
N VAL A 276 8.53 0.94 9.47
CA VAL A 276 9.92 0.59 9.82
C VAL A 276 10.76 1.79 10.19
N GLU A 277 10.75 2.83 9.36
CA GLU A 277 11.65 3.98 9.50
C GLU A 277 11.34 4.75 10.78
N LEU A 278 10.07 4.79 11.18
CA LEU A 278 9.62 5.40 12.44
C LEU A 278 10.10 4.63 13.67
N VAL A 279 10.20 3.30 13.56
CA VAL A 279 10.56 2.41 14.68
C VAL A 279 12.06 2.11 14.72
N GLN A 280 12.79 2.27 13.61
CA GLN A 280 14.22 1.96 13.51
C GLN A 280 15.05 2.69 14.57
N SER A 281 14.74 3.96 14.83
CA SER A 281 15.38 4.78 15.88
C SER A 281 14.90 4.43 17.29
N ALA A 282 13.74 3.80 17.42
CA ALA A 282 13.00 3.56 18.66
C ALA A 282 13.33 2.21 19.34
N LEU A 283 14.00 1.32 18.63
CA LEU A 283 14.32 -0.05 19.07
C LEU A 283 15.39 -0.15 20.18
N PRO A 284 16.42 0.71 20.27
CA PRO A 284 17.37 0.63 21.39
C PRO A 284 16.71 0.93 22.77
N PRO A 285 15.82 1.94 22.91
CA PRO A 285 15.04 2.11 24.14
C PRO A 285 14.06 0.98 24.45
N LEU A 286 13.48 0.32 23.43
CA LEU A 286 12.63 -0.87 23.64
C LEU A 286 13.35 -1.96 24.42
N LYS A 287 14.65 -2.15 24.19
CA LYS A 287 15.47 -3.09 24.98
C LYS A 287 15.43 -2.75 26.48
N SER A 288 15.55 -1.48 26.82
CA SER A 288 15.44 -1.02 28.21
C SER A 288 14.04 -1.26 28.76
N VAL A 289 12.99 -0.91 28.00
CA VAL A 289 11.59 -1.08 28.43
C VAL A 289 11.27 -2.56 28.70
N ILE A 290 11.67 -3.47 27.80
CA ILE A 290 11.47 -4.91 27.96
C ILE A 290 12.18 -5.42 29.22
N ASN A 291 13.43 -5.02 29.43
CA ASN A 291 14.21 -5.46 30.60
C ASN A 291 13.64 -4.97 31.94
N HIS A 292 13.00 -3.79 31.96
CA HIS A 292 12.45 -3.20 33.17
C HIS A 292 10.92 -3.42 33.32
N SER A 293 10.28 -4.11 32.38
CA SER A 293 8.84 -4.42 32.44
C SER A 293 8.50 -5.78 31.79
N PRO A 294 8.91 -6.92 32.39
CA PRO A 294 8.70 -8.26 31.84
C PRO A 294 7.22 -8.61 31.60
N GLY A 295 6.30 -8.05 32.38
CA GLY A 295 4.85 -8.29 32.24
C GLY A 295 4.21 -7.68 30.99
N ARG A 296 4.95 -6.93 30.18
CA ARG A 296 4.45 -6.25 28.96
C ARG A 296 5.02 -6.82 27.67
N VAL A 297 5.70 -7.94 27.78
CA VAL A 297 6.36 -8.63 26.68
C VAL A 297 5.38 -8.96 25.56
N ASP A 298 4.24 -9.57 25.88
CA ASP A 298 3.25 -9.97 24.88
C ASP A 298 2.69 -8.78 24.12
N GLU A 299 2.46 -7.66 24.83
CA GLU A 299 2.01 -6.38 24.27
C GLU A 299 3.04 -5.81 23.28
N ILE A 300 4.33 -5.85 23.66
CA ILE A 300 5.44 -5.38 22.83
C ILE A 300 5.61 -6.25 21.58
N ILE A 301 5.58 -7.57 21.72
CA ILE A 301 5.68 -8.50 20.59
C ILE A 301 4.49 -8.32 19.64
N SER A 302 3.28 -8.23 20.19
CA SER A 302 2.06 -7.98 19.41
C SER A 302 2.18 -6.68 18.62
N GLY A 303 2.65 -5.61 19.26
CA GLY A 303 2.89 -4.32 18.60
C GLY A 303 3.92 -4.40 17.47
N LEU A 304 5.09 -4.98 17.73
CA LEU A 304 6.14 -5.16 16.71
C LEU A 304 5.65 -6.00 15.52
N THR A 305 4.85 -7.04 15.79
CA THR A 305 4.25 -7.89 14.76
C THR A 305 3.33 -7.10 13.86
N ARG A 306 2.46 -6.26 14.44
CA ARG A 306 1.51 -5.48 13.66
C ARG A 306 2.22 -4.36 12.86
N ILE A 307 3.25 -3.73 13.43
CA ILE A 307 4.15 -2.79 12.73
C ILE A 307 4.82 -3.47 11.52
N ALA A 308 5.34 -4.68 11.69
CA ALA A 308 5.94 -5.43 10.60
C ALA A 308 4.95 -5.75 9.49
N LYS A 309 3.71 -6.16 9.83
CA LYS A 309 2.64 -6.37 8.85
C LYS A 309 2.29 -5.10 8.08
N ALA A 310 2.19 -3.96 8.76
CA ALA A 310 1.94 -2.67 8.13
C ALA A 310 3.06 -2.29 7.14
N SER A 311 4.30 -2.66 7.46
CA SER A 311 5.50 -2.37 6.68
C SER A 311 5.64 -3.15 5.37
N LYS A 312 4.82 -4.17 5.13
CA LYS A 312 4.83 -5.02 3.92
C LYS A 312 6.26 -5.49 3.55
N ASP A 313 6.78 -5.06 2.41
CA ASP A 313 8.10 -5.45 1.87
C ASP A 313 9.28 -5.01 2.77
N ASN A 314 9.06 -4.00 3.61
CA ASN A 314 10.07 -3.53 4.57
C ASN A 314 10.02 -4.27 5.92
N SER A 315 9.06 -5.18 6.14
CA SER A 315 8.92 -5.97 7.38
C SER A 315 10.24 -6.57 7.85
N LEU A 316 11.11 -6.99 6.91
CA LEU A 316 12.43 -7.51 7.20
C LEU A 316 13.30 -6.51 7.99
N ALA A 317 13.29 -5.23 7.64
CA ALA A 317 14.12 -4.21 8.25
C ALA A 317 13.72 -3.89 9.71
N VAL A 318 12.45 -4.12 10.09
CA VAL A 318 12.00 -4.06 11.50
C VAL A 318 12.79 -5.05 12.36
N PHE A 319 13.14 -6.20 11.79
CA PHE A 319 13.74 -7.31 12.50
C PHE A 319 15.24 -7.49 12.20
N SER A 320 15.71 -7.29 10.96
CA SER A 320 17.06 -7.64 10.50
C SER A 320 18.17 -6.77 11.09
N GLU A 321 17.95 -5.46 11.25
CA GLU A 321 18.97 -4.57 11.83
C GLU A 321 19.01 -4.66 13.37
N LYS A 322 17.97 -5.22 14.02
CA LYS A 322 17.68 -4.93 15.43
C LYS A 322 17.21 -6.15 16.25
N LEU A 323 17.14 -7.36 15.69
CA LEU A 323 17.01 -8.64 16.44
C LEU A 323 18.12 -8.86 17.48
N SER A 324 19.21 -8.08 17.45
CA SER A 324 20.19 -8.00 18.52
C SER A 324 19.57 -7.46 19.82
N CYS A 325 18.61 -6.53 19.75
CA CYS A 325 17.90 -5.97 20.89
C CYS A 325 16.91 -6.98 21.49
N CYS A 326 16.27 -7.79 20.64
CA CYS A 326 15.41 -8.89 21.08
C CYS A 326 16.19 -10.17 21.46
N LYS A 327 17.52 -10.20 21.28
CA LYS A 327 18.37 -11.37 21.61
C LYS A 327 18.26 -11.73 23.08
N ASP A 328 18.45 -10.73 23.92
CA ASP A 328 18.47 -10.92 25.37
C ASP A 328 17.05 -11.26 25.84
N PHE A 329 16.04 -10.69 25.19
CA PHE A 329 14.63 -11.01 25.40
C PHE A 329 14.32 -12.50 25.15
N PHE A 330 14.58 -13.04 23.95
CA PHE A 330 14.33 -14.45 23.66
C PHE A 330 15.23 -15.40 24.46
N ARG A 331 16.39 -14.92 24.95
CA ARG A 331 17.22 -15.66 25.90
C ARG A 331 16.55 -15.76 27.27
N MET A 332 15.85 -14.72 27.71
CA MET A 332 15.13 -14.67 28.99
C MET A 332 13.74 -15.33 28.91
N HIS A 333 13.14 -15.39 27.72
CA HIS A 333 11.80 -15.91 27.45
C HIS A 333 11.79 -16.88 26.25
N PRO A 334 12.45 -18.04 26.35
CA PRO A 334 12.55 -19.01 25.26
C PRO A 334 11.20 -19.59 24.83
N GLU A 335 10.20 -19.61 25.70
CA GLU A 335 8.83 -20.05 25.40
C GLU A 335 8.13 -19.17 24.35
N GLN A 336 8.43 -17.87 24.34
CA GLN A 336 7.86 -16.90 23.41
C GLN A 336 8.51 -16.96 22.02
N TRP A 337 9.62 -17.70 21.89
CA TRP A 337 10.32 -17.89 20.63
C TRP A 337 9.45 -18.64 19.61
N GLU A 338 8.76 -19.69 20.04
CA GLU A 338 7.93 -20.50 19.16
C GLU A 338 6.76 -19.71 18.58
N ASP A 339 6.10 -18.88 19.40
CA ASP A 339 4.96 -18.08 18.95
C ASP A 339 5.42 -16.93 18.04
N PHE A 340 6.60 -16.36 18.32
CA PHE A 340 7.26 -15.43 17.41
C PHE A 340 7.61 -16.08 16.06
N VAL A 341 8.14 -17.31 16.06
CA VAL A 341 8.43 -18.08 14.83
C VAL A 341 7.14 -18.40 14.06
N LYS A 342 6.08 -18.88 14.72
CA LYS A 342 4.78 -19.15 14.08
C LYS A 342 4.14 -17.90 13.48
N LEU A 343 4.35 -16.73 14.09
CA LEU A 343 3.92 -15.44 13.55
C LEU A 343 4.68 -15.06 12.28
N LEU A 344 5.98 -15.35 12.23
CA LEU A 344 6.86 -15.14 11.10
C LEU A 344 6.62 -16.17 9.98
N GLU A 345 6.24 -17.40 10.29
CA GLU A 345 5.93 -18.44 9.29
C GLU A 345 4.75 -18.08 8.38
N LYS A 346 3.81 -17.26 8.88
CA LYS A 346 2.62 -16.81 8.13
C LYS A 346 2.91 -15.73 7.10
N ASP A 347 4.11 -15.18 7.08
CA ASP A 347 4.55 -14.20 6.11
C ASP A 347 5.72 -14.76 5.29
N SER A 348 5.54 -14.94 4.00
CA SER A 348 6.55 -15.55 3.11
C SER A 348 7.89 -14.81 3.11
N TYR A 349 7.90 -13.54 3.54
CA TYR A 349 9.08 -12.69 3.66
C TYR A 349 9.85 -12.89 4.98
N CYS A 350 9.15 -13.32 6.03
CA CYS A 350 9.68 -13.54 7.37
C CYS A 350 10.48 -14.85 7.51
N HIS A 351 10.58 -15.65 6.44
CA HIS A 351 11.51 -16.77 6.33
C HIS A 351 12.95 -16.36 6.65
N SER A 352 13.39 -15.18 6.24
CA SER A 352 14.73 -14.65 6.56
C SER A 352 14.95 -14.39 8.06
N ILE A 353 13.88 -14.23 8.83
CA ILE A 353 13.92 -14.06 10.29
C ILE A 353 13.92 -15.43 10.98
N ILE A 354 13.24 -16.44 10.42
CA ILE A 354 13.41 -17.85 10.81
C ILE A 354 14.86 -18.29 10.55
N ILE A 355 15.47 -17.87 9.43
CA ILE A 355 16.90 -18.06 9.14
C ILE A 355 17.76 -17.39 10.22
N TYR A 356 17.48 -16.13 10.58
CA TYR A 356 18.19 -15.43 11.66
C TYR A 356 18.01 -16.12 13.02
N GLY A 357 16.84 -16.66 13.27
CA GLY A 357 16.46 -17.35 14.50
C GLY A 357 17.12 -18.71 14.68
N LEU A 358 17.08 -19.54 13.64
CA LEU A 358 17.77 -20.84 13.60
C LEU A 358 19.30 -20.65 13.63
N ALA A 359 19.83 -19.63 12.95
CA ALA A 359 21.24 -19.26 12.98
C ALA A 359 21.75 -18.82 14.36
N LYS A 360 20.87 -18.40 15.28
CA LYS A 360 21.23 -18.00 16.64
C LYS A 360 21.12 -19.14 17.66
N HIS A 361 20.32 -20.16 17.38
CA HIS A 361 20.26 -21.37 18.20
C HIS A 361 21.41 -22.35 17.90
N ASP A 362 22.02 -22.28 16.71
CA ASP A 362 23.26 -22.97 16.39
C ASP A 362 24.46 -22.01 16.53
N ARG A 363 25.41 -22.30 17.42
CA ARG A 363 26.53 -21.40 17.83
C ARG A 363 27.52 -21.01 16.71
N LYS A 364 27.24 -21.31 15.44
CA LYS A 364 28.19 -21.27 14.32
C LYS A 364 28.00 -20.14 13.32
N VAL A 365 26.87 -19.42 13.31
CA VAL A 365 26.70 -18.26 12.42
C VAL A 365 27.13 -17.00 13.17
N GLN A 366 28.27 -16.42 12.77
CA GLN A 366 28.99 -15.43 13.56
C GLN A 366 28.70 -13.98 13.13
N SER A 367 28.14 -13.74 11.94
CA SER A 367 27.93 -12.36 11.44
C SER A 367 26.69 -12.15 10.56
N LEU A 368 26.22 -10.90 10.52
CA LEU A 368 25.11 -10.45 9.66
C LEU A 368 25.43 -10.63 8.16
N SER A 369 26.69 -10.46 7.77
CA SER A 369 27.15 -10.68 6.38
C SER A 369 26.97 -12.12 5.91
N GLU A 370 27.24 -13.10 6.78
CA GLU A 370 26.99 -14.51 6.48
C GLU A 370 25.49 -14.77 6.25
N ILE A 371 24.62 -14.16 7.07
CA ILE A 371 23.17 -14.28 6.93
C ILE A 371 22.69 -13.68 5.61
N THR A 372 23.19 -12.51 5.23
CA THR A 372 22.86 -11.86 3.95
C THR A 372 23.32 -12.72 2.77
N GLU A 373 24.50 -13.33 2.85
CA GLU A 373 25.01 -14.24 1.81
C GLU A 373 24.14 -15.51 1.71
N GLN A 374 23.73 -16.10 2.84
CA GLN A 374 22.82 -17.25 2.84
C GLN A 374 21.45 -16.89 2.28
N TYR A 375 20.91 -15.73 2.63
CA TYR A 375 19.65 -15.25 2.06
C TYR A 375 19.76 -15.06 0.55
N ALA A 376 20.86 -14.48 0.05
CA ALA A 376 21.10 -14.35 -1.38
C ALA A 376 21.17 -15.71 -2.08
N LYS A 377 21.80 -16.72 -1.46
CA LYS A 377 21.80 -18.11 -1.95
C LYS A 377 20.39 -18.69 -1.99
N VAL A 378 19.62 -18.58 -0.91
CA VAL A 378 18.22 -19.05 -0.85
C VAL A 378 17.38 -18.39 -1.92
N LYS A 379 17.46 -17.06 -2.05
CA LYS A 379 16.75 -16.28 -3.07
C LYS A 379 17.14 -16.72 -4.48
N TYR A 380 18.43 -16.96 -4.73
CA TYR A 380 18.91 -17.51 -6.00
C TYR A 380 18.27 -18.89 -6.29
N TYR A 381 18.24 -19.80 -5.32
CA TYR A 381 17.60 -21.12 -5.48
C TYR A 381 16.09 -21.00 -5.74
N VAL A 382 15.37 -20.21 -4.95
CA VAL A 382 13.92 -19.99 -5.13
C VAL A 382 13.64 -19.42 -6.53
N ASN A 383 14.43 -18.45 -6.98
CA ASN A 383 14.26 -17.85 -8.31
C ASN A 383 14.59 -18.83 -9.44
N LYS A 384 15.53 -19.75 -9.23
CA LYS A 384 15.90 -20.76 -10.23
C LYS A 384 14.91 -21.93 -10.31
N ILE A 385 14.32 -22.31 -9.18
CA ILE A 385 13.48 -23.50 -9.07
C ILE A 385 11.99 -23.17 -9.19
N GLY A 386 11.56 -21.97 -8.78
CA GLY A 386 10.16 -21.61 -8.61
C GLY A 386 9.69 -21.87 -7.17
N LYS A 387 8.69 -21.08 -6.72
CA LYS A 387 8.08 -21.25 -5.39
C LYS A 387 7.13 -22.45 -5.40
N SER A 388 7.36 -23.42 -4.53
CA SER A 388 6.39 -24.49 -4.23
C SER A 388 6.49 -24.87 -2.76
N GLU A 389 5.44 -25.45 -2.18
CA GLU A 389 5.45 -25.95 -0.79
C GLU A 389 6.60 -26.95 -0.56
N TYR A 390 6.89 -27.81 -1.53
CA TYR A 390 8.01 -28.76 -1.47
C TYR A 390 9.36 -28.06 -1.56
N THR A 391 9.54 -27.13 -2.49
CA THR A 391 10.79 -26.36 -2.63
C THR A 391 11.05 -25.56 -1.36
N GLN A 392 10.00 -24.96 -0.79
CA GLN A 392 10.09 -24.18 0.43
C GLN A 392 10.46 -25.07 1.62
N LYS A 393 9.78 -26.22 1.79
CA LYS A 393 10.12 -27.20 2.82
C LYS A 393 11.57 -27.69 2.71
N VAL A 394 12.01 -28.07 1.51
CA VAL A 394 13.40 -28.48 1.24
C VAL A 394 14.38 -27.38 1.62
N ILE A 395 14.12 -26.14 1.20
CA ILE A 395 15.00 -25.01 1.47
C ILE A 395 15.09 -24.74 2.97
N VAL A 396 13.96 -24.75 3.67
CA VAL A 396 13.87 -24.53 5.12
C VAL A 396 14.61 -25.63 5.88
N GLU A 397 14.35 -26.89 5.55
CA GLU A 397 14.96 -28.05 6.22
C GLU A 397 16.46 -28.23 5.91
N ASN A 398 16.97 -27.57 4.86
CA ASN A 398 18.36 -27.72 4.40
C ASN A 398 19.15 -26.40 4.37
N LEU A 399 18.66 -25.36 5.03
CA LEU A 399 19.17 -24.01 4.87
C LEU A 399 20.63 -23.83 5.31
N LEU A 400 21.04 -24.54 6.36
CA LEU A 400 22.44 -24.59 6.80
C LEU A 400 23.34 -25.43 5.85
N SER A 401 22.75 -26.42 5.17
CA SER A 401 23.45 -27.30 4.21
C SER A 401 23.58 -26.66 2.82
N LEU A 402 22.64 -25.77 2.45
CA LEU A 402 22.65 -24.94 1.23
C LEU A 402 23.87 -24.02 1.14
N ALA A 403 24.45 -23.67 2.30
CA ALA A 403 25.67 -22.89 2.42
C ALA A 403 26.92 -23.63 1.92
N GLN A 404 26.91 -24.97 1.91
CA GLN A 404 28.10 -25.77 1.69
C GLN A 404 28.19 -26.25 0.23
N PRO A 405 29.32 -25.99 -0.47
CA PRO A 405 29.50 -26.37 -1.88
C PRO A 405 29.35 -27.86 -2.18
N GLN A 406 29.44 -28.73 -1.16
CA GLN A 406 29.42 -30.18 -1.28
C GLN A 406 28.27 -30.85 -0.50
N GLY A 407 27.35 -30.07 0.07
CA GLY A 407 26.22 -30.60 0.84
C GLY A 407 25.25 -31.35 -0.07
N ILE A 408 25.13 -32.67 0.12
CA ILE A 408 24.00 -33.44 -0.41
C ILE A 408 22.80 -33.08 0.46
N PHE A 409 21.73 -32.56 -0.16
CA PHE A 409 20.51 -32.19 0.56
C PHE A 409 19.81 -33.40 1.17
N ASN A 410 19.12 -33.20 2.29
CA ASN A 410 18.27 -34.22 2.90
C ASN A 410 17.30 -34.79 1.86
N ARG A 411 17.22 -36.12 1.88
CA ARG A 411 16.35 -36.91 1.02
C ARG A 411 14.91 -36.73 1.45
N LEU A 412 14.04 -36.27 0.55
CA LEU A 412 12.60 -36.36 0.79
C LEU A 412 12.16 -37.78 0.44
N ASN A 413 11.85 -38.57 1.47
CA ASN A 413 11.34 -39.93 1.31
C ASN A 413 9.82 -39.91 1.25
N PHE A 414 9.23 -40.40 0.17
CA PHE A 414 7.79 -40.55 0.03
C PHE A 414 7.38 -41.95 0.45
N ARG A 415 6.93 -42.09 1.70
CA ARG A 415 6.59 -43.41 2.30
C ARG A 415 5.54 -44.20 1.50
N LYS A 416 4.65 -43.54 0.75
CA LYS A 416 3.56 -44.18 0.00
C LYS A 416 4.04 -44.91 -1.26
N THR A 417 5.03 -44.36 -1.96
CA THR A 417 5.53 -44.88 -3.24
C THR A 417 6.91 -45.52 -3.12
N GLY A 418 7.59 -45.34 -1.97
CA GLY A 418 8.99 -45.74 -1.79
C GLY A 418 9.97 -44.86 -2.57
N SER A 419 9.49 -43.82 -3.24
CA SER A 419 10.30 -42.91 -4.04
C SER A 419 11.07 -41.94 -3.15
N THR A 420 12.15 -41.40 -3.71
CA THR A 420 12.98 -40.41 -3.04
C THR A 420 13.28 -39.27 -4.00
N LEU A 421 13.05 -38.04 -3.56
CA LEU A 421 13.47 -36.84 -4.26
C LEU A 421 14.72 -36.28 -3.60
N ILE A 422 15.76 -36.06 -4.40
CA ILE A 422 17.03 -35.50 -3.98
C ILE A 422 17.28 -34.22 -4.79
N PRO A 423 16.99 -33.04 -4.23
CA PRO A 423 17.38 -31.77 -4.86
C PRO A 423 18.90 -31.73 -5.06
N LEU A 424 19.40 -30.97 -6.03
CA LEU A 424 20.84 -30.78 -6.24
C LEU A 424 21.25 -29.32 -6.09
N GLY A 425 22.46 -29.13 -5.53
CA GLY A 425 22.98 -27.83 -5.14
C GLY A 425 24.17 -27.35 -6.00
N GLY A 426 24.69 -26.17 -5.67
CA GLY A 426 25.85 -25.56 -6.30
C GLY A 426 25.64 -25.34 -7.80
N ARG A 427 26.56 -25.86 -8.62
CA ARG A 427 26.49 -25.80 -10.09
C ARG A 427 25.33 -26.60 -10.69
N LEU A 428 24.68 -27.45 -9.89
CA LEU A 428 23.53 -28.25 -10.28
C LEU A 428 22.21 -27.70 -9.69
N ALA A 429 22.21 -26.45 -9.22
CA ALA A 429 20.97 -25.76 -8.85
C ALA A 429 19.99 -25.75 -10.04
N GLY A 430 18.75 -26.16 -9.80
CA GLY A 430 17.73 -26.36 -10.84
C GLY A 430 17.60 -27.80 -11.34
N TYR A 431 18.37 -28.74 -10.79
CA TYR A 431 18.25 -30.18 -11.05
C TYR A 431 17.88 -30.97 -9.79
N MET A 432 17.33 -32.16 -9.98
CA MET A 432 17.06 -33.13 -8.91
C MET A 432 17.21 -34.57 -9.40
N TYR A 433 17.43 -35.51 -8.48
CA TYR A 433 17.23 -36.93 -8.74
C TYR A 433 15.87 -37.40 -8.24
N ARG A 434 15.13 -38.11 -9.08
CA ARG A 434 13.99 -38.93 -8.67
C ARG A 434 14.38 -40.40 -8.66
N ILE A 435 14.19 -41.06 -7.52
CA ILE A 435 14.41 -42.50 -7.39
C ILE A 435 13.07 -43.20 -7.59
N VAL A 436 12.91 -43.91 -8.71
CA VAL A 436 11.68 -44.57 -9.15
C VAL A 436 11.92 -46.04 -9.51
N THR A 437 10.84 -46.81 -9.70
CA THR A 437 10.95 -48.18 -10.22
C THR A 437 11.33 -48.18 -11.71
N GLN A 438 11.79 -49.32 -12.23
CA GLN A 438 12.09 -49.47 -13.67
C GLN A 438 10.85 -49.25 -14.54
N GLU A 439 9.70 -49.80 -14.16
CA GLU A 439 8.41 -49.61 -14.83
C GLU A 439 8.01 -48.13 -14.91
N ALA A 440 8.12 -47.41 -13.80
CA ALA A 440 7.80 -45.99 -13.73
C ALA A 440 8.71 -45.16 -14.65
N TYR A 441 10.01 -45.46 -14.68
CA TYR A 441 10.95 -44.80 -15.58
C TYR A 441 10.68 -45.07 -17.06
N ASP A 442 10.35 -46.31 -17.43
CA ASP A 442 10.04 -46.67 -18.82
C ASP A 442 8.73 -46.00 -19.27
N THR A 443 7.75 -45.94 -18.37
CA THR A 443 6.51 -45.20 -18.58
C THR A 443 6.74 -43.70 -18.75
N TRP A 444 7.55 -43.10 -17.88
CA TRP A 444 7.92 -41.70 -17.98
C TRP A 444 8.67 -41.36 -19.27
N THR A 445 9.60 -42.22 -19.70
CA THR A 445 10.33 -42.01 -20.95
C THR A 445 9.39 -41.98 -22.16
N ARG A 446 8.37 -42.85 -22.19
CA ARG A 446 7.32 -42.80 -23.21
C ARG A 446 6.44 -41.55 -23.08
N ALA A 447 6.08 -41.19 -21.85
CA ALA A 447 5.30 -39.99 -21.58
C ALA A 447 6.01 -38.73 -22.09
N GLU A 448 7.33 -38.61 -21.88
CA GLU A 448 8.13 -37.50 -22.39
C GLU A 448 8.05 -37.39 -23.92
N ALA A 449 8.12 -38.51 -24.63
CA ALA A 449 8.02 -38.51 -26.09
C ALA A 449 6.64 -38.05 -26.60
N ILE A 450 5.54 -38.50 -25.97
CA ILE A 450 4.18 -38.14 -26.42
C ILE A 450 3.72 -36.77 -25.93
N LEU A 451 4.27 -36.29 -24.81
CA LEU A 451 3.98 -34.99 -24.22
C LEU A 451 4.92 -33.89 -24.74
N THR A 452 5.69 -34.16 -25.80
CA THR A 452 6.50 -33.15 -26.49
C THR A 452 5.73 -32.62 -27.71
N GLU A 453 5.44 -31.32 -27.73
CA GLU A 453 4.84 -30.64 -28.89
C GLU A 453 5.82 -30.62 -30.08
N PRO A 454 5.33 -30.43 -31.33
CA PRO A 454 6.19 -30.34 -32.51
C PRO A 454 7.24 -29.22 -32.47
N ASP A 455 7.00 -28.17 -31.66
CA ASP A 455 7.94 -27.08 -31.45
C ASP A 455 9.04 -27.42 -30.41
N GLY A 456 9.01 -28.62 -29.83
CA GLY A 456 9.94 -29.10 -28.81
C GLY A 456 9.52 -28.79 -27.37
N THR A 457 8.36 -28.18 -27.14
CA THR A 457 7.83 -27.92 -25.79
C THR A 457 7.48 -29.23 -25.10
N VAL A 458 8.11 -29.51 -23.96
CA VAL A 458 7.87 -30.74 -23.19
C VAL A 458 6.88 -30.46 -22.05
N HIS A 459 5.76 -31.18 -21.99
CA HIS A 459 4.71 -31.00 -20.98
C HIS A 459 4.76 -32.01 -19.83
N CYS A 460 5.91 -32.64 -19.63
CA CYS A 460 6.21 -33.41 -18.42
C CYS A 460 7.54 -32.97 -17.80
N GLU A 461 7.84 -33.47 -16.61
CA GLU A 461 9.16 -33.30 -16.01
C GLU A 461 10.26 -33.86 -16.94
N GLU A 462 11.17 -33.00 -17.39
CA GLU A 462 12.18 -33.35 -18.40
C GLU A 462 13.29 -34.22 -17.82
N ILE A 463 13.63 -35.29 -18.53
CA ILE A 463 14.76 -36.14 -18.22
C ILE A 463 16.02 -35.52 -18.82
N VAL A 464 17.03 -35.25 -17.99
CA VAL A 464 18.28 -34.65 -18.47
C VAL A 464 19.02 -35.66 -19.34
N LYS A 465 19.32 -35.26 -20.58
CA LYS A 465 20.05 -36.08 -21.56
C LYS A 465 21.48 -35.57 -21.76
N LYS A 466 22.46 -36.47 -21.88
CA LYS A 466 23.83 -36.18 -22.34
C LYS A 466 24.09 -36.98 -23.61
N ASN A 467 24.36 -36.30 -24.73
CA ASN A 467 24.51 -36.91 -26.05
C ASN A 467 23.30 -37.79 -26.43
N GLY A 468 22.09 -37.27 -26.20
CA GLY A 468 20.83 -37.99 -26.46
C GLY A 468 20.47 -39.08 -25.45
N LYS A 469 21.37 -39.46 -24.55
CA LYS A 469 21.13 -40.53 -23.55
C LYS A 469 20.65 -39.97 -22.21
N PRO A 470 19.58 -40.51 -21.61
CA PRO A 470 19.14 -40.16 -20.26
C PRO A 470 20.26 -40.28 -19.22
N ARG A 471 20.36 -39.30 -18.33
CA ARG A 471 21.29 -39.35 -17.19
C ARG A 471 20.61 -40.06 -16.02
N ILE A 472 20.86 -41.36 -15.94
CA ILE A 472 20.33 -42.23 -14.89
C ILE A 472 21.44 -42.93 -14.11
N ILE A 473 21.13 -43.35 -12.88
CA ILE A 473 21.96 -44.26 -12.09
C ILE A 473 21.08 -45.46 -11.71
N LYS A 474 21.46 -46.65 -12.20
CA LYS A 474 20.82 -47.91 -11.79
C LYS A 474 21.35 -48.31 -10.43
N LYS A 475 20.45 -48.46 -9.46
CA LYS A 475 20.80 -48.88 -8.10
C LYS A 475 20.76 -50.40 -7.98
N LYS A 476 21.46 -50.95 -6.97
CA LYS A 476 21.54 -52.40 -6.72
C LYS A 476 20.20 -53.03 -6.33
N ASP A 477 19.28 -52.22 -5.81
CA ASP A 477 17.92 -52.61 -5.40
C ASP A 477 16.91 -52.61 -6.57
N GLY A 478 17.37 -52.41 -7.81
CA GLY A 478 16.51 -52.36 -9.00
C GLY A 478 15.86 -50.99 -9.25
N MET A 479 16.05 -50.01 -8.37
CA MET A 479 15.53 -48.66 -8.55
C MET A 479 16.40 -47.84 -9.52
N ILE A 480 15.82 -46.82 -10.14
CA ILE A 480 16.51 -45.91 -11.05
C ILE A 480 16.48 -44.50 -10.46
N ALA A 481 17.66 -43.92 -10.27
CA ALA A 481 17.77 -42.49 -9.99
C ALA A 481 17.87 -41.72 -11.32
N VAL A 482 16.84 -40.95 -11.64
CA VAL A 482 16.69 -40.18 -12.88
C VAL A 482 17.04 -38.72 -12.59
N LEU A 483 18.01 -38.16 -13.31
CA LEU A 483 18.33 -36.74 -13.20
C LEU A 483 17.34 -35.91 -14.01
N THR A 484 16.63 -34.98 -13.37
CA THR A 484 15.63 -34.11 -14.01
C THR A 484 15.83 -32.65 -13.70
N LYS A 485 15.18 -31.80 -14.50
CA LYS A 485 15.09 -30.35 -14.24
C LYS A 485 13.89 -30.05 -13.36
N TYR A 486 14.00 -29.02 -12.53
CA TYR A 486 12.83 -28.45 -11.86
C TYR A 486 11.87 -27.83 -12.88
N ALA A 487 10.58 -28.09 -12.68
CA ALA A 487 9.53 -27.78 -13.64
C ALA A 487 8.69 -26.53 -13.28
N GLY A 488 9.21 -25.62 -12.45
CA GLY A 488 8.55 -24.35 -12.12
C GLY A 488 7.67 -24.36 -10.86
N GLN A 489 6.73 -23.41 -10.78
CA GLN A 489 5.85 -23.21 -9.62
C GLN A 489 4.69 -24.21 -9.64
N ALA A 490 4.27 -24.72 -8.47
CA ALA A 490 3.12 -25.61 -8.40
C ALA A 490 1.83 -24.87 -8.78
N LEU A 491 1.02 -25.47 -9.66
CA LEU A 491 -0.17 -24.83 -10.23
C LEU A 491 -1.21 -24.49 -9.15
N ARG A 492 -1.40 -25.35 -8.15
CA ARG A 492 -2.31 -25.09 -7.01
C ARG A 492 -2.03 -23.80 -6.23
N SER A 493 -0.82 -23.26 -6.34
CA SER A 493 -0.38 -22.04 -5.66
C SER A 493 -0.18 -20.88 -6.63
N TYR A 494 -0.49 -21.06 -7.92
CA TYR A 494 -0.29 -20.07 -8.95
C TYR A 494 -1.50 -19.12 -9.03
N HIS A 495 -1.24 -17.83 -9.22
CA HIS A 495 -2.26 -16.80 -9.40
C HIS A 495 -2.23 -16.35 -10.86
N TYR A 496 -3.35 -16.52 -11.56
CA TYR A 496 -3.46 -16.15 -12.96
C TYR A 496 -3.41 -14.62 -13.12
N GLU A 497 -2.62 -14.12 -14.08
CA GLU A 497 -2.51 -12.70 -14.40
C GLU A 497 -3.67 -12.25 -15.32
N SER A 498 -4.28 -13.18 -16.05
CA SER A 498 -5.40 -12.90 -16.96
C SER A 498 -6.30 -14.12 -17.18
N LYS A 499 -7.51 -13.87 -17.73
CA LYS A 499 -8.43 -14.93 -18.16
C LYS A 499 -7.90 -15.74 -19.35
N ASP A 500 -7.07 -15.15 -20.20
CA ASP A 500 -6.52 -15.86 -21.35
C ASP A 500 -5.41 -16.82 -20.92
N GLU A 501 -4.62 -16.43 -19.93
CA GLU A 501 -3.69 -17.33 -19.24
C GLU A 501 -4.41 -18.51 -18.59
N GLU A 502 -5.49 -18.26 -17.84
CA GLU A 502 -6.29 -19.34 -17.22
C GLU A 502 -6.81 -20.34 -18.27
N LYS A 503 -7.34 -19.85 -19.39
CA LYS A 503 -7.80 -20.71 -20.50
C LYS A 503 -6.67 -21.52 -21.11
N GLU A 504 -5.50 -20.92 -21.30
CA GLU A 504 -4.34 -21.61 -21.88
C GLU A 504 -3.83 -22.72 -20.96
N ILE A 505 -3.81 -22.48 -19.66
CA ILE A 505 -3.47 -23.49 -18.64
C ILE A 505 -4.44 -24.67 -18.72
N ILE A 506 -5.76 -24.40 -18.72
CA ILE A 506 -6.80 -25.44 -18.82
C ILE A 506 -6.67 -26.22 -20.14
N ARG A 507 -6.39 -25.53 -21.24
CA ARG A 507 -6.16 -26.16 -22.56
C ARG A 507 -5.00 -27.15 -22.50
N GLN A 508 -3.85 -26.74 -21.95
CA GLN A 508 -2.67 -27.60 -21.85
C GLN A 508 -2.90 -28.78 -20.91
N MET A 509 -3.55 -28.58 -19.75
CA MET A 509 -3.90 -29.69 -18.85
C MET A 509 -4.79 -30.73 -19.53
N ASN A 510 -5.84 -30.29 -20.23
CA ASN A 510 -6.73 -31.18 -20.96
C ASN A 510 -6.00 -31.93 -22.08
N TRP A 511 -5.07 -31.26 -22.78
CA TRP A 511 -4.24 -31.89 -23.79
C TRP A 511 -3.33 -32.96 -23.19
N ILE A 512 -2.63 -32.67 -22.09
CA ILE A 512 -1.78 -33.64 -21.37
C ILE A 512 -2.59 -34.89 -21.00
N MET A 513 -3.73 -34.70 -20.34
CA MET A 513 -4.57 -35.81 -19.89
C MET A 513 -5.10 -36.65 -21.07
N LYS A 514 -5.48 -36.00 -22.18
CA LYS A 514 -5.90 -36.67 -23.40
C LYS A 514 -4.77 -37.51 -24.01
N GLN A 515 -3.54 -36.99 -24.07
CA GLN A 515 -2.40 -37.72 -24.58
C GLN A 515 -2.10 -38.96 -23.75
N LEU A 516 -2.13 -38.85 -22.42
CA LEU A 516 -1.91 -39.99 -21.53
C LEU A 516 -2.97 -41.08 -21.71
N MET A 517 -4.24 -40.69 -21.81
CA MET A 517 -5.34 -41.63 -22.03
C MET A 517 -5.23 -42.36 -23.37
N VAL A 518 -4.97 -41.65 -24.47
CA VAL A 518 -4.83 -42.24 -25.82
C VAL A 518 -3.66 -43.23 -25.89
N ASN A 519 -2.59 -42.96 -25.14
CA ASN A 519 -1.40 -43.80 -25.11
C ASN A 519 -1.39 -44.82 -23.96
N GLN A 520 -2.53 -44.99 -23.27
CA GLN A 520 -2.69 -45.94 -22.16
C GLN A 520 -1.63 -45.79 -21.05
N ILE A 521 -1.24 -44.54 -20.77
CA ILE A 521 -0.32 -44.20 -19.69
C ILE A 521 -1.14 -43.73 -18.48
N THR A 522 -0.91 -44.35 -17.33
CA THR A 522 -1.47 -43.93 -16.05
C THR A 522 -0.38 -43.22 -15.24
N HIS A 523 -0.60 -41.95 -14.89
CA HIS A 523 0.34 -41.19 -14.04
C HIS A 523 0.30 -41.61 -12.56
N GLY A 524 -0.81 -42.17 -12.10
CA GLY A 524 -1.07 -42.48 -10.69
C GLY A 524 -1.61 -41.29 -9.89
N HIS A 525 -1.02 -40.10 -10.03
CA HIS A 525 -1.41 -38.90 -9.25
C HIS A 525 -1.52 -37.57 -10.04
N PRO A 526 -2.37 -37.46 -11.09
CA PRO A 526 -2.44 -36.27 -11.95
C PRO A 526 -3.30 -35.13 -11.35
N HIS A 527 -3.08 -34.77 -10.09
CA HIS A 527 -3.78 -33.65 -9.45
C HIS A 527 -3.05 -32.31 -9.67
N THR A 528 -3.71 -31.18 -9.39
CA THR A 528 -3.14 -29.83 -9.54
C THR A 528 -1.86 -29.58 -8.73
N GLY A 529 -1.62 -30.37 -7.67
CA GLY A 529 -0.35 -30.34 -6.92
C GLY A 529 0.85 -30.91 -7.68
N ASN A 530 0.61 -31.74 -8.70
CA ASN A 530 1.63 -32.37 -9.56
C ASN A 530 1.65 -31.75 -10.97
N HIS A 531 0.90 -30.66 -11.16
CA HIS A 531 1.08 -29.79 -12.30
C HIS A 531 1.91 -28.60 -11.86
N THR A 532 2.92 -28.25 -12.65
CA THR A 532 3.72 -27.06 -12.45
C THR A 532 3.59 -26.15 -13.67
N ILE A 533 3.77 -24.86 -13.44
CA ILE A 533 3.74 -23.82 -14.46
C ILE A 533 5.08 -23.13 -14.53
N MET A 534 5.52 -22.89 -15.76
CA MET A 534 6.67 -22.07 -16.05
C MET A 534 6.41 -21.18 -17.24
N LYS A 535 7.07 -20.03 -17.24
CA LYS A 535 7.08 -19.10 -18.37
C LYS A 535 8.41 -19.26 -19.09
N GLU A 536 8.36 -19.77 -20.32
CA GLU A 536 9.52 -19.98 -21.17
C GLU A 536 9.57 -18.90 -22.25
N LYS A 537 10.76 -18.44 -22.63
CA LYS A 537 10.90 -17.55 -23.78
C LYS A 537 10.99 -18.38 -25.05
N SER A 538 10.06 -18.18 -25.98
CA SER A 538 10.16 -18.75 -27.32
C SER A 538 11.32 -18.12 -28.10
N ALA A 539 11.66 -18.73 -29.25
CA ALA A 539 12.75 -18.26 -30.10
C ALA A 539 12.58 -16.82 -30.61
N ASP A 540 11.33 -16.34 -30.70
CA ASP A 540 10.98 -14.96 -31.05
C ASP A 540 10.99 -13.99 -29.85
N GLY A 541 11.41 -14.46 -28.67
CA GLY A 541 11.51 -13.67 -27.44
C GLY A 541 10.20 -13.45 -26.70
N LYS A 542 9.08 -13.98 -27.21
CA LYS A 542 7.79 -13.93 -26.50
C LYS A 542 7.78 -14.91 -25.34
N GLU A 543 7.00 -14.58 -24.32
CA GLU A 543 6.83 -15.43 -23.15
C GLU A 543 5.66 -16.39 -23.41
N LYS A 544 5.95 -17.71 -23.40
CA LYS A 544 4.98 -18.80 -23.54
C LYS A 544 4.80 -19.46 -22.18
N ILE A 545 3.55 -19.69 -21.80
CA ILE A 545 3.21 -20.46 -20.61
C ILE A 545 3.32 -21.94 -20.94
N VAL A 546 3.97 -22.72 -20.09
CA VAL A 546 4.13 -24.17 -20.23
C VAL A 546 3.72 -24.84 -18.93
N ILE A 547 2.74 -25.73 -19.02
CA ILE A 547 2.33 -26.63 -17.94
C ILE A 547 3.10 -27.94 -18.07
N LYS A 548 3.71 -28.38 -16.97
CA LYS A 548 4.43 -29.66 -16.87
C LYS A 548 3.77 -30.55 -15.83
N LEU A 549 3.56 -31.81 -16.20
CA LEU A 549 3.17 -32.88 -15.26
C LEU A 549 4.43 -33.50 -14.63
N ILE A 550 4.52 -33.46 -13.31
CA ILE A 550 5.65 -33.95 -12.52
C ILE A 550 5.25 -35.15 -11.66
N ASP A 551 6.23 -35.80 -11.04
CA ASP A 551 6.01 -36.88 -10.06
C ASP A 551 5.54 -38.21 -10.66
N TRP A 552 6.37 -38.74 -11.57
CA TRP A 552 6.14 -39.97 -12.33
C TRP A 552 6.46 -41.26 -11.55
N ASP A 553 6.52 -41.22 -10.23
CA ASP A 553 6.97 -42.36 -9.41
C ASP A 553 5.94 -43.50 -9.30
N ALA A 554 4.66 -43.17 -9.49
CA ALA A 554 3.53 -44.10 -9.56
C ALA A 554 3.05 -44.35 -11.00
N ALA A 555 3.87 -43.99 -12.00
CA ALA A 555 3.48 -44.14 -13.40
C ALA A 555 3.52 -45.61 -13.84
N SER A 556 2.51 -46.03 -14.59
CA SER A 556 2.42 -47.36 -15.20
C SER A 556 1.78 -47.31 -16.58
N SER A 557 1.91 -48.39 -17.34
CA SER A 557 1.18 -48.58 -18.59
C SER A 557 0.60 -49.97 -18.69
N SER A 558 -0.57 -50.09 -19.30
CA SER A 558 -1.21 -51.37 -19.59
C SER A 558 -0.66 -52.10 -20.82
N SER A 559 0.52 -51.75 -21.32
CA SER A 559 1.03 -52.28 -22.60
C SER A 559 1.38 -53.77 -22.59
N ASP A 560 1.33 -54.45 -21.44
CA ASP A 560 1.67 -55.86 -21.34
C ASP A 560 0.52 -56.83 -21.65
N ASP A 561 -0.71 -56.33 -21.89
CA ASP A 561 -1.89 -57.18 -22.17
C ASP A 561 -2.43 -57.12 -23.61
N ILE A 562 -1.77 -56.40 -24.53
CA ILE A 562 -2.09 -56.48 -25.97
C ILE A 562 -1.06 -57.38 -26.68
N ALA A 563 -0.85 -58.57 -26.13
CA ALA A 563 -0.32 -59.69 -26.89
C ALA A 563 -1.50 -60.28 -27.70
N VAL A 564 -1.55 -59.91 -28.99
CA VAL A 564 -2.20 -60.65 -30.10
C VAL A 564 -3.52 -61.36 -29.74
N ALA A 565 -4.64 -60.71 -30.02
CA ALA A 565 -5.92 -61.38 -30.27
C ALA A 565 -6.29 -61.22 -31.75
#